data_AF-A0A2U8HLX7-F1
#
_entry.id   AF-A0A2U8HLX7-F1
#
_cell.length_a   1.000
_cell.length_b   1.000
_cell.length_c   1.000
_cell.angle_alpha   90.00
_cell.angle_beta   90.00
_cell.angle_gamma   90.00
#
_symmetry.space_group_name_H-M   'P 1'
#
loop_
_entity.id
_entity.type
_entity.pdbx_description
1 polymer ?
#
loop_
_entity_poly.entity_id
_entity_poly.type
_entity_poly.pdbx_seq_one_letter_code
_entity_poly.pdbx_strand_id
1 'polypeptide(L)'
;MASRGAPRPRSPRSAPSRARRPSPRLPRSCCSSGSAAVTAPGDGPHKAPAAPRGAPPVRRLTALAHGPRRAPAPAALGLLLAAELLVISLAYQHGFPFTCREQAPSWFCAFAGRMVPRAIGALAALGLFALARRDVLGALMARGASPRGRALAVNLAGLALVLAPWTFLSDAAGPRITALALLSWCSGGVLSTVGLALQLAPRPAWAALLRQHAGSLAALLALGLAAPELADLLQPLWRIEAVTGATFAAVVRTLGVFGYEVLAEPAEKLIGTPGFVIAVGPQCAGVEGIVLVALFTTLFLLLFRRELRFPHVLALYPLGFALSWGLNVLRIAALLAIGLDGHPELAVGGFHSHAGWVAFTGLALLLILVARHLPVLHRPARPSPGAARPPPLLADPQVARLLPFAVMMGSALVASTLSQTPAHLYPWRALAMAAALALVLPTLRGLIRRPDPRALAVGGFIAALWITTGPEAGAPPQGTLAGAALGLWIGSRLLGSTLLVPVIEELVFRDYLLRRLAPRPVLAAALSCLAFAALHERWLVAGLAGLALCLLRHRRGEVSDAIAAHMVANGCIGLWAWTTGAWHIL
;
A
#
# COMPACT_ATOMS: atom_id res chain seq x y z
N MET A 1 -16.19 -68.67 26.62
CA MET A 1 -15.91 -68.21 28.01
C MET A 1 -16.35 -66.75 28.08
N ALA A 2 -17.44 -66.37 28.76
CA ALA A 2 -17.63 -66.37 30.22
C ALA A 2 -16.60 -65.44 30.92
N SER A 3 -16.97 -64.41 31.70
CA SER A 3 -18.33 -63.95 32.09
C SER A 3 -18.33 -62.56 32.77
N ARG A 4 -19.50 -61.87 32.74
CA ARG A 4 -20.01 -60.89 33.74
C ARG A 4 -19.24 -59.55 33.92
N GLY A 5 -19.90 -58.41 34.15
CA GLY A 5 -21.34 -58.12 34.17
C GLY A 5 -21.66 -56.63 34.39
N ALA A 6 -22.87 -56.20 34.02
CA ALA A 6 -23.49 -54.91 34.42
C ALA A 6 -24.37 -55.14 35.69
N PRO A 7 -24.87 -54.11 36.42
CA PRO A 7 -25.88 -53.17 35.90
C PRO A 7 -25.88 -51.71 36.46
N ARG A 8 -26.96 -50.99 36.12
CA ARG A 8 -27.31 -49.56 36.37
C ARG A 8 -27.85 -49.29 37.82
N PRO A 9 -28.64 -48.22 38.11
CA PRO A 9 -28.28 -46.81 38.37
C PRO A 9 -28.85 -46.29 39.73
N ARG A 10 -28.68 -44.99 40.08
CA ARG A 10 -29.70 -44.12 40.77
C ARG A 10 -29.23 -42.67 41.00
N SER A 11 -30.19 -41.75 41.01
CA SER A 11 -30.15 -40.36 41.53
C SER A 11 -31.15 -40.27 42.73
N PRO A 12 -31.54 -39.12 43.35
CA PRO A 12 -31.21 -37.70 43.13
C PRO A 12 -31.04 -36.80 44.42
N ARG A 13 -30.97 -35.46 44.24
CA ARG A 13 -31.07 -34.33 45.23
C ARG A 13 -29.82 -34.11 46.12
N SER A 14 -29.45 -32.90 46.59
CA SER A 14 -30.10 -31.55 46.61
C SER A 14 -29.08 -30.38 46.46
N ALA A 15 -29.58 -29.15 46.23
CA ALA A 15 -28.82 -27.87 46.26
C ALA A 15 -29.12 -27.10 47.59
N PRO A 16 -28.70 -25.83 47.84
CA PRO A 16 -27.83 -24.90 47.09
C PRO A 16 -26.77 -24.11 47.92
N SER A 17 -25.94 -23.26 47.30
CA SER A 17 -25.72 -21.83 47.67
C SER A 17 -24.55 -21.16 46.90
N ARG A 18 -24.48 -19.82 46.95
CA ARG A 18 -23.54 -18.94 46.22
C ARG A 18 -22.33 -18.55 47.11
N ALA A 19 -21.15 -18.36 46.51
CA ALA A 19 -20.17 -17.38 47.01
C ALA A 19 -19.25 -16.85 45.88
N ARG A 20 -18.85 -15.58 45.96
CA ARG A 20 -18.01 -14.86 44.97
C ARG A 20 -16.52 -14.96 45.32
N ARG A 21 -15.63 -14.98 44.32
CA ARG A 21 -14.20 -14.68 44.47
C ARG A 21 -13.93 -13.17 44.24
N PRO A 22 -13.14 -12.49 45.10
CA PRO A 22 -12.66 -11.13 44.83
C PRO A 22 -11.23 -11.11 44.26
N SER A 23 -10.87 -10.00 43.62
CA SER A 23 -9.55 -9.72 43.01
C SER A 23 -8.51 -9.23 44.03
N PRO A 24 -7.21 -9.46 43.83
CA PRO A 24 -6.16 -8.83 44.65
C PRO A 24 -5.86 -7.39 44.19
N ARG A 25 -5.79 -6.46 45.14
CA ARG A 25 -5.17 -5.13 44.97
C ARG A 25 -3.84 -5.10 45.74
N LEU A 26 -2.83 -4.42 45.17
CA LEU A 26 -1.56 -4.13 45.82
C LEU A 26 -1.68 -2.93 46.79
N PRO A 27 -1.05 -2.95 47.97
CA PRO A 27 -0.99 -1.80 48.89
C PRO A 27 0.25 -0.90 48.65
N ARG A 28 0.18 0.32 49.21
CA ARG A 28 1.28 1.31 49.35
C ARG A 28 1.38 1.74 50.82
N SER A 29 2.59 1.75 51.41
CA SER A 29 3.08 2.65 52.49
C SER A 29 4.42 2.09 53.03
N CYS A 30 5.51 2.85 53.10
CA CYS A 30 6.00 3.78 54.15
C CYS A 30 6.62 3.12 55.41
N CYS A 31 7.95 3.22 55.51
CA CYS A 31 8.82 3.41 56.71
C CYS A 31 10.17 3.94 56.18
N SER A 32 10.90 4.95 56.67
CA SER A 32 11.12 5.58 57.99
C SER A 32 12.10 4.87 58.94
N SER A 33 13.39 5.21 58.82
CA SER A 33 14.40 5.44 59.88
C SER A 33 14.47 4.54 61.14
N GLY A 34 15.64 3.94 61.42
CA GLY A 34 15.95 3.34 62.72
C GLY A 34 17.41 2.83 62.88
N SER A 35 18.14 3.43 63.83
CA SER A 35 19.57 3.30 64.20
C SER A 35 20.13 1.91 64.61
N ALA A 36 21.43 1.68 64.33
CA ALA A 36 22.42 0.96 65.17
C ALA A 36 23.85 1.29 64.64
N ALA A 37 24.76 2.01 65.31
CA ALA A 37 25.42 1.84 66.62
C ALA A 37 26.70 0.95 66.58
N VAL A 38 27.89 1.58 66.45
CA VAL A 38 29.25 1.01 66.73
C VAL A 38 30.17 2.11 67.29
N THR A 39 31.11 1.73 68.17
CA THR A 39 31.98 2.58 69.03
C THR A 39 33.50 2.46 68.71
N ALA A 40 34.42 3.32 69.17
CA ALA A 40 34.26 4.57 69.96
C ALA A 40 35.20 5.76 69.57
N PRO A 41 36.43 5.96 70.10
CA PRO A 41 36.73 7.27 70.70
C PRO A 41 37.94 8.05 70.15
N GLY A 42 37.99 9.36 70.44
CA GLY A 42 39.20 10.19 70.32
C GLY A 42 38.99 11.72 70.33
N ASP A 43 39.19 12.33 71.50
CA ASP A 43 39.76 13.67 71.81
C ASP A 43 39.34 15.00 71.10
N GLY A 44 39.05 16.00 71.94
CA GLY A 44 39.57 17.38 71.77
C GLY A 44 38.66 18.46 71.17
N PRO A 45 38.30 19.53 71.92
CA PRO A 45 37.47 20.62 71.39
C PRO A 45 38.31 21.80 70.85
N HIS A 46 38.18 22.15 69.57
CA HIS A 46 38.75 23.39 69.02
C HIS A 46 37.76 24.28 68.26
N LYS A 47 37.82 25.56 68.63
CA LYS A 47 37.00 26.71 68.23
C LYS A 47 36.89 26.89 66.71
N ALA A 48 35.71 27.33 66.26
CA ALA A 48 35.50 27.82 64.90
C ALA A 48 36.20 29.18 64.66
N PRO A 49 36.78 29.41 63.47
CA PRO A 49 37.10 30.74 62.96
C PRO A 49 36.11 31.22 61.88
N ALA A 50 36.00 32.54 61.74
CA ALA A 50 35.01 33.21 60.89
C ALA A 50 35.31 33.14 59.38
N ALA A 51 34.27 33.34 58.56
CA ALA A 51 34.37 33.36 57.10
C ALA A 51 35.02 34.67 56.57
N PRO A 52 35.93 34.59 55.57
CA PRO A 52 36.37 35.76 54.83
C PRO A 52 35.34 36.15 53.75
N ARG A 53 34.96 37.42 53.73
CA ARG A 53 34.17 38.03 52.63
C ARG A 53 35.11 38.39 51.48
N GLY A 54 34.73 38.09 50.24
CA GLY A 54 35.37 38.66 49.05
C GLY A 54 35.65 37.68 47.92
N ALA A 55 34.65 37.41 47.08
CA ALA A 55 34.85 36.83 45.75
C ALA A 55 33.89 37.53 44.76
N PRO A 56 34.34 37.89 43.55
CA PRO A 56 33.50 38.60 42.58
C PRO A 56 32.37 37.69 42.04
N PRO A 57 31.25 38.26 41.58
CA PRO A 57 30.14 37.48 41.07
C PRO A 57 30.52 36.77 39.76
N VAL A 58 30.68 35.45 39.83
CA VAL A 58 30.75 34.61 38.63
C VAL A 58 29.45 34.82 37.85
N ARG A 59 29.54 35.51 36.71
CA ARG A 59 28.44 35.63 35.75
C ARG A 59 27.96 34.22 35.41
N ARG A 60 26.83 33.80 35.97
CA ARG A 60 26.07 32.67 35.46
C ARG A 60 25.57 33.06 34.07
N LEU A 61 26.37 32.75 33.05
CA LEU A 61 25.88 32.58 31.70
C LEU A 61 24.85 31.46 31.75
N THR A 62 23.59 31.86 31.91
CA THR A 62 22.41 31.03 31.68
C THR A 62 22.33 30.73 30.19
N ALA A 63 23.24 29.87 29.73
CA ALA A 63 23.10 29.17 28.48
C ALA A 63 21.75 28.44 28.55
N LEU A 64 20.76 28.98 27.84
CA LEU A 64 19.45 28.39 27.70
C LEU A 64 19.64 27.00 27.10
N ALA A 65 19.67 25.99 27.98
CA ALA A 65 19.77 24.59 27.65
C ALA A 65 18.50 24.20 26.88
N HIS A 66 18.53 24.47 25.58
CA HIS A 66 17.52 24.07 24.63
C HIS A 66 17.52 22.55 24.59
N GLY A 67 16.66 21.94 25.43
CA GLY A 67 16.45 20.50 25.45
C GLY A 67 16.21 19.99 24.03
N PRO A 68 16.69 18.78 23.70
CA PRO A 68 16.76 18.28 22.34
C PRO A 68 15.40 18.41 21.65
N ARG A 69 15.31 19.36 20.70
CA ARG A 69 14.08 19.66 19.98
C ARG A 69 13.70 18.41 19.19
N ARG A 70 12.61 17.74 19.61
CA ARG A 70 12.11 16.51 18.98
C ARG A 70 12.02 16.72 17.46
N ALA A 71 12.68 15.85 16.70
CA ALA A 71 12.53 15.84 15.25
C ALA A 71 11.05 15.65 14.87
N PRO A 72 10.56 16.24 13.78
CA PRO A 72 9.25 15.88 13.23
C PRO A 72 9.21 14.37 12.94
N ALA A 73 8.02 13.77 13.01
CA ALA A 73 7.89 12.36 12.63
C ALA A 73 8.33 12.21 11.14
N PRO A 74 9.12 11.19 10.77
CA PRO A 74 9.65 11.07 9.41
C PRO A 74 8.53 10.91 8.38
N ALA A 75 7.37 10.37 8.78
CA ALA A 75 6.18 10.32 7.94
C ALA A 75 5.52 11.70 7.72
N ALA A 76 5.69 12.68 8.62
CA ALA A 76 5.25 14.06 8.36
C ALA A 76 6.12 14.76 7.30
N LEU A 77 7.43 14.47 7.30
CA LEU A 77 8.33 14.91 6.22
C LEU A 77 8.06 14.16 4.90
N GLY A 78 7.70 12.87 4.97
CA GLY A 78 7.23 12.11 3.80
C GLY A 78 5.94 12.67 3.22
N LEU A 79 5.00 13.11 4.05
CA LEU A 79 3.78 13.80 3.59
C LEU A 79 4.09 15.18 2.97
N LEU A 80 5.00 15.95 3.54
CA LEU A 80 5.46 17.22 2.97
C LEU A 80 6.09 17.01 1.59
N LEU A 81 7.03 16.07 1.46
CA LEU A 81 7.65 15.70 0.18
C LEU A 81 6.61 15.22 -0.85
N ALA A 82 5.64 14.40 -0.43
CA ALA A 82 4.56 13.95 -1.32
C ALA A 82 3.67 15.12 -1.79
N ALA A 83 3.39 16.09 -0.92
CA ALA A 83 2.64 17.29 -1.29
C ALA A 83 3.44 18.20 -2.25
N GLU A 84 4.74 18.37 -2.03
CA GLU A 84 5.63 19.11 -2.95
C GLU A 84 5.66 18.47 -4.33
N LEU A 85 5.92 17.16 -4.41
CA LEU A 85 5.92 16.41 -5.66
C LEU A 85 4.56 16.47 -6.37
N LEU A 86 3.46 16.47 -5.62
CA LEU A 86 2.13 16.63 -6.18
C LEU A 86 1.91 18.03 -6.78
N VAL A 87 2.30 19.10 -6.06
CA VAL A 87 2.18 20.48 -6.58
C VAL A 87 3.01 20.66 -7.85
N ILE A 88 4.23 20.12 -7.88
CA ILE A 88 5.11 20.12 -9.07
C ILE A 88 4.45 19.34 -10.22
N SER A 89 3.89 18.15 -9.94
CA SER A 89 3.23 17.32 -10.95
C SER A 89 1.99 17.99 -11.53
N LEU A 90 1.11 18.53 -10.68
CA LEU A 90 -0.13 19.19 -11.11
C LEU A 90 0.14 20.42 -11.97
N ALA A 91 1.12 21.25 -11.56
CA ALA A 91 1.56 22.38 -12.37
C ALA A 91 2.04 21.89 -13.74
N TYR A 92 3.10 21.07 -13.80
CA TYR A 92 3.75 20.74 -15.07
C TYR A 92 2.99 19.74 -15.97
N GLN A 93 1.96 19.06 -15.48
CA GLN A 93 1.12 18.17 -16.30
C GLN A 93 -0.06 18.86 -17.00
N HIS A 94 -0.57 19.98 -16.47
CA HIS A 94 -1.82 20.59 -16.96
C HIS A 94 -1.60 22.03 -17.39
N GLY A 95 -1.60 22.26 -18.71
CA GLY A 95 -1.53 23.60 -19.28
C GLY A 95 -0.15 24.24 -19.25
N PHE A 96 0.94 23.47 -19.23
CA PHE A 96 2.29 24.01 -19.39
C PHE A 96 2.59 24.25 -20.88
N PRO A 97 2.76 25.49 -21.35
CA PRO A 97 2.91 25.78 -22.78
C PRO A 97 4.38 25.64 -23.21
N PHE A 98 4.97 24.44 -23.07
CA PHE A 98 6.38 24.20 -23.39
C PHE A 98 6.65 22.81 -24.00
N THR A 99 7.04 22.82 -25.27
CA THR A 99 7.34 21.65 -26.11
C THR A 99 8.85 21.47 -26.24
N CYS A 100 9.47 20.79 -25.26
CA CYS A 100 10.92 20.67 -25.15
C CYS A 100 11.65 20.31 -26.47
N ARG A 101 11.08 19.39 -27.26
CA ARG A 101 11.74 18.83 -28.47
C ARG A 101 11.98 19.88 -29.57
N GLU A 102 11.26 20.99 -29.56
CA GLU A 102 11.39 22.06 -30.56
C GLU A 102 12.49 23.06 -30.18
N GLN A 103 12.83 23.17 -28.90
CA GLN A 103 13.77 24.17 -28.37
C GLN A 103 15.11 23.61 -27.88
N ALA A 104 15.22 22.30 -27.65
CA ALA A 104 16.40 21.70 -27.05
C ALA A 104 16.76 20.33 -27.67
N PRO A 105 18.03 19.91 -27.59
CA PRO A 105 18.47 18.62 -28.12
C PRO A 105 17.67 17.43 -27.59
N SER A 106 17.46 16.42 -28.45
CA SER A 106 16.68 15.22 -28.12
C SER A 106 17.16 14.51 -26.84
N TRP A 107 18.47 14.41 -26.63
CA TRP A 107 19.07 13.83 -25.42
C TRP A 107 18.70 14.62 -24.15
N PHE A 108 18.61 15.95 -24.24
CA PHE A 108 18.25 16.81 -23.12
C PHE A 108 16.79 16.63 -22.76
N CYS A 109 15.89 16.58 -23.74
CA CYS A 109 14.47 16.35 -23.49
C CYS A 109 14.19 14.93 -22.97
N ALA A 110 14.93 13.92 -23.45
CA ALA A 110 14.88 12.56 -22.90
C ALA A 110 15.40 12.51 -21.44
N PHE A 111 16.41 13.32 -21.11
CA PHE A 111 16.88 13.48 -19.74
C PHE A 111 15.85 14.19 -18.85
N ALA A 112 15.34 15.35 -19.27
CA ALA A 112 14.39 16.16 -18.52
C ALA A 112 13.07 15.41 -18.27
N GLY A 113 12.49 14.78 -19.30
CA GLY A 113 11.25 13.99 -19.20
C GLY A 113 11.33 12.77 -18.27
N ARG A 114 12.54 12.40 -17.82
CA ARG A 114 12.78 11.30 -16.87
C ARG A 114 13.15 11.77 -15.46
N MET A 115 13.21 13.07 -15.19
CA MET A 115 13.55 13.60 -13.86
C MET A 115 12.66 13.05 -12.74
N VAL A 116 11.34 13.01 -12.95
CA VAL A 116 10.39 12.49 -11.96
C VAL A 116 10.59 10.97 -11.71
N PRO A 117 10.63 10.10 -12.74
CA PRO A 117 11.03 8.70 -12.56
C PRO A 117 12.35 8.47 -11.82
N ARG A 118 13.41 9.25 -12.13
CA ARG A 118 14.70 9.14 -11.42
C ARG A 118 14.60 9.57 -9.96
N ALA A 119 13.85 10.64 -9.66
CA ALA A 119 13.59 11.07 -8.29
C ALA A 119 12.83 10.00 -7.49
N ILE A 120 11.79 9.39 -8.09
CA ILE A 120 11.04 8.28 -7.48
C ILE A 120 11.95 7.07 -7.23
N GLY A 121 12.78 6.69 -8.20
CA GLY A 121 13.74 5.58 -8.05
C GLY A 121 14.78 5.82 -6.95
N ALA A 122 15.34 7.03 -6.89
CA ALA A 122 16.24 7.45 -5.82
C ALA A 122 15.56 7.42 -4.44
N LEU A 123 14.34 7.95 -4.33
CA LEU A 123 13.56 7.93 -3.09
C LEU A 123 13.19 6.50 -2.65
N ALA A 124 12.88 5.61 -3.60
CA ALA A 124 12.62 4.20 -3.32
C ALA A 124 13.87 3.48 -2.79
N ALA A 125 15.03 3.69 -3.42
CA ALA A 125 16.31 3.09 -2.99
C ALA A 125 16.76 3.60 -1.61
N LEU A 126 16.66 4.90 -1.36
CA LEU A 126 16.97 5.51 -0.05
C LEU A 126 15.93 5.12 1.02
N GLY A 127 14.66 4.99 0.65
CA GLY A 127 13.59 4.47 1.50
C GLY A 127 13.85 3.02 1.90
N LEU A 128 14.30 2.18 0.98
CA LEU A 128 14.71 0.80 1.25
C LEU A 128 15.91 0.74 2.20
N PHE A 129 16.92 1.60 2.01
CA PHE A 129 18.04 1.74 2.96
C PHE A 129 17.55 2.10 4.36
N ALA A 130 16.69 3.12 4.48
CA ALA A 130 16.11 3.56 5.76
C ALA A 130 15.25 2.47 6.43
N LEU A 131 14.55 1.65 5.64
CA LEU A 131 13.77 0.51 6.12
C LEU A 131 14.63 -0.68 6.57
N ALA A 132 15.80 -0.90 5.95
CA ALA A 132 16.74 -1.95 6.29
C ALA A 132 17.68 -1.57 7.46
N ARG A 133 18.13 -0.31 7.50
CA ARG A 133 19.10 0.25 8.47
C ARG A 133 18.41 1.18 9.47
N ARG A 134 17.43 0.62 10.19
CA ARG A 134 16.57 1.35 11.15
C ARG A 134 17.34 1.86 12.38
N ASP A 135 18.39 1.13 12.75
CA ASP A 135 19.42 1.51 13.73
C ASP A 135 20.07 2.84 13.33
N VAL A 136 20.52 2.93 12.08
CA VAL A 136 21.19 4.10 11.52
C VAL A 136 20.23 5.29 11.42
N LEU A 137 19.00 5.07 10.93
CA LEU A 137 17.97 6.12 10.89
C LEU A 137 17.60 6.62 12.30
N GLY A 138 17.50 5.71 13.28
CA GLY A 138 17.27 6.05 14.67
C GLY A 138 18.38 6.93 15.25
N ALA A 139 19.64 6.56 15.00
CA ALA A 139 20.81 7.34 15.43
C ALA A 139 20.89 8.72 14.74
N LEU A 140 20.50 8.82 13.47
CA LEU A 140 20.40 10.08 12.73
C LEU A 140 19.37 11.02 13.38
N MET A 141 18.15 10.52 13.65
CA MET A 141 17.05 11.28 14.25
C MET A 141 17.26 11.61 15.74
N ALA A 142 18.00 10.77 16.48
CA ALA A 142 18.26 10.97 17.91
C ALA A 142 19.05 12.27 18.21
N ARG A 143 19.76 12.83 17.22
CA ARG A 143 20.51 14.09 17.31
C ARG A 143 19.63 15.35 17.22
N GLY A 144 18.30 15.20 17.20
CA GLY A 144 17.34 16.30 17.05
C GLY A 144 17.26 16.81 15.60
N ALA A 145 16.54 17.91 15.39
CA ALA A 145 16.42 18.58 14.08
C ALA A 145 17.05 19.99 14.11
N SER A 146 17.45 20.52 12.94
CA SER A 146 17.85 21.93 12.82
C SER A 146 16.70 22.90 13.13
N PRO A 147 16.97 24.20 13.34
CA PRO A 147 15.93 25.20 13.61
C PRO A 147 14.84 25.18 12.54
N ARG A 148 13.64 24.68 12.90
CA ARG A 148 12.56 24.31 11.96
C ARG A 148 12.25 25.39 10.93
N GLY A 149 12.12 26.66 11.36
CA GLY A 149 11.85 27.77 10.45
C GLY A 149 12.90 27.97 9.35
N ARG A 150 14.20 27.81 9.66
CA ARG A 150 15.26 27.92 8.64
C ARG A 150 15.28 26.73 7.67
N ALA A 151 15.09 25.52 8.18
CA ALA A 151 15.08 24.31 7.36
C ALA A 151 13.84 24.25 6.44
N LEU A 152 12.68 24.68 6.95
CA LEU A 152 11.46 24.85 6.17
C LEU A 152 11.60 25.97 5.13
N ALA A 153 12.17 27.12 5.49
CA ALA A 153 12.39 28.22 4.53
C ALA A 153 13.30 27.83 3.37
N VAL A 154 14.38 27.07 3.63
CA VAL A 154 15.26 26.51 2.57
C VAL A 154 14.48 25.55 1.66
N ASN A 155 13.63 24.71 2.25
CA ASN A 155 12.80 23.77 1.50
C ASN A 155 11.76 24.48 0.62
N LEU A 156 11.01 25.44 1.17
CA LEU A 156 10.03 26.25 0.44
C LEU A 156 10.66 27.14 -0.63
N ALA A 157 11.85 27.70 -0.38
CA ALA A 157 12.61 28.42 -1.41
C ALA A 157 13.03 27.48 -2.57
N GLY A 158 13.39 26.23 -2.24
CA GLY A 158 13.62 25.19 -3.24
C GLY A 158 12.38 24.89 -4.08
N LEU A 159 11.24 24.66 -3.45
CA LEU A 159 9.95 24.46 -4.14
C LEU A 159 9.60 25.65 -5.05
N ALA A 160 9.77 26.89 -4.56
CA ALA A 160 9.52 28.10 -5.34
C ALA A 160 10.42 28.18 -6.60
N LEU A 161 11.70 27.80 -6.51
CA LEU A 161 12.58 27.70 -7.67
C LEU A 161 12.20 26.58 -8.64
N VAL A 162 11.71 25.43 -8.14
CA VAL A 162 11.19 24.36 -9.02
C VAL A 162 9.96 24.82 -9.78
N LEU A 163 9.10 25.66 -9.18
CA LEU A 163 7.89 26.19 -9.83
C LEU A 163 8.15 27.45 -10.67
N ALA A 164 9.25 28.17 -10.45
CA ALA A 164 9.53 29.44 -11.11
C ALA A 164 9.50 29.39 -12.66
N PRO A 165 9.97 28.33 -13.36
CA PRO A 165 9.86 28.24 -14.82
C PRO A 165 8.42 28.32 -15.36
N TRP A 166 7.40 28.11 -14.53
CA TRP A 166 6.00 28.33 -14.92
C TRP A 166 5.71 29.75 -15.41
N THR A 167 6.41 30.75 -14.87
CA THR A 167 6.10 32.16 -15.16
C THR A 167 6.86 32.73 -16.36
N PHE A 168 7.85 32.01 -16.90
CA PHE A 168 8.76 32.55 -17.92
C PHE A 168 9.16 31.56 -19.02
N LEU A 169 8.95 30.24 -18.86
CA LEU A 169 9.23 29.27 -19.91
C LEU A 169 7.97 29.03 -20.75
N SER A 170 8.12 29.15 -22.07
CA SER A 170 7.04 28.93 -23.03
C SER A 170 7.58 28.39 -24.36
N ASP A 171 6.70 28.04 -25.31
CA ASP A 171 7.08 27.61 -26.66
C ASP A 171 7.92 28.64 -27.44
N ALA A 172 7.81 29.93 -27.09
CA ALA A 172 8.60 31.02 -27.68
C ALA A 172 9.97 31.25 -27.00
N ALA A 173 10.35 30.44 -26.01
CA ALA A 173 11.59 30.63 -25.27
C ALA A 173 12.84 30.27 -26.10
N GLY A 174 13.88 31.12 -26.02
CA GLY A 174 15.19 30.84 -26.60
C GLY A 174 16.07 29.98 -25.67
N PRO A 175 17.15 29.33 -26.18
CA PRO A 175 17.97 28.38 -25.41
C PRO A 175 18.53 28.90 -24.08
N ARG A 176 18.75 30.23 -23.95
CA ARG A 176 19.17 30.87 -22.69
C ARG A 176 18.11 30.78 -21.59
N ILE A 177 16.83 30.94 -21.96
CA ILE A 177 15.69 30.84 -21.04
C ILE A 177 15.44 29.37 -20.67
N THR A 178 15.57 28.45 -21.61
CA THR A 178 15.52 27.00 -21.36
C THR A 178 16.64 26.55 -20.40
N ALA A 179 17.86 27.08 -20.56
CA ALA A 179 18.97 26.83 -19.64
C ALA A 179 18.75 27.45 -18.25
N LEU A 180 18.14 28.64 -18.17
CA LEU A 180 17.74 29.25 -16.89
C LEU A 180 16.67 28.41 -16.18
N ALA A 181 15.67 27.89 -16.91
CA ALA A 181 14.67 26.98 -16.36
C ALA A 181 15.29 25.70 -15.81
N LEU A 182 16.25 25.10 -16.52
CA LEU A 182 17.01 23.95 -16.04
C LEU A 182 17.76 24.25 -14.74
N LEU A 183 18.50 25.37 -14.69
CA LEU A 183 19.20 25.80 -13.47
C LEU A 183 18.23 26.02 -12.31
N SER A 184 17.04 26.57 -12.57
CA SER A 184 15.98 26.76 -11.57
C SER A 184 15.45 25.43 -11.05
N TRP A 185 15.12 24.47 -11.92
CA TRP A 185 14.69 23.12 -11.53
C TRP A 185 15.77 22.37 -10.74
N CYS A 186 17.03 22.37 -11.20
CA CYS A 186 18.12 21.66 -10.53
C CYS A 186 18.46 22.28 -9.16
N SER A 187 18.61 23.61 -9.08
CA SER A 187 18.90 24.29 -7.81
C SER A 187 17.72 24.20 -6.84
N GLY A 188 16.49 24.34 -7.33
CA GLY A 188 15.26 24.18 -6.54
C GLY A 188 15.11 22.78 -5.95
N GLY A 189 15.33 21.74 -6.76
CA GLY A 189 15.27 20.34 -6.30
C GLY A 189 16.33 20.02 -5.24
N VAL A 190 17.55 20.55 -5.40
CA VAL A 190 18.61 20.45 -4.38
C VAL A 190 18.21 21.17 -3.10
N LEU A 191 17.70 22.40 -3.17
CA LEU A 191 17.30 23.17 -1.98
C LEU A 191 16.09 22.56 -1.26
N SER A 192 15.08 22.05 -1.98
CA SER A 192 13.96 21.30 -1.38
C SER A 192 14.50 20.08 -0.61
N THR A 193 15.32 19.26 -1.26
CA THR A 193 15.92 18.05 -0.67
C THR A 193 16.78 18.36 0.56
N VAL A 194 17.64 19.39 0.47
CA VAL A 194 18.49 19.83 1.59
C VAL A 194 17.65 20.36 2.74
N GLY A 195 16.59 21.14 2.47
CA GLY A 195 15.69 21.64 3.49
C GLY A 195 14.95 20.50 4.21
N LEU A 196 14.42 19.51 3.49
CA LEU A 196 13.83 18.29 4.06
C LEU A 196 14.84 17.49 4.90
N ALA A 197 16.07 17.32 4.41
CA ALA A 197 17.14 16.65 5.15
C ALA A 197 17.47 17.37 6.47
N LEU A 198 17.56 18.70 6.45
CA LEU A 198 17.80 19.53 7.65
C LEU A 198 16.61 19.52 8.64
N GLN A 199 15.39 19.33 8.15
CA GLN A 199 14.22 19.11 9.00
C GLN A 199 14.25 17.73 9.67
N LEU A 200 14.86 16.71 9.04
CA LEU A 200 15.03 15.38 9.64
C LEU A 200 16.16 15.32 10.68
N ALA A 201 17.33 15.88 10.37
CA ALA A 201 18.52 15.87 11.24
C ALA A 201 19.52 17.00 10.89
N PRO A 202 20.36 17.47 11.84
CA PRO A 202 21.30 18.56 11.59
C PRO A 202 22.51 18.12 10.75
N ARG A 203 23.19 19.09 10.11
CA ARG A 203 24.37 18.86 9.25
C ARG A 203 25.43 17.88 9.83
N PRO A 204 25.82 17.95 11.13
CA PRO A 204 26.82 17.02 11.68
C PRO A 204 26.33 15.57 11.81
N ALA A 205 25.02 15.35 11.87
CA ALA A 205 24.41 14.02 11.87
C ALA A 205 24.50 13.40 10.46
N TRP A 206 24.15 14.18 9.43
CA TRP A 206 24.33 13.79 8.02
C TRP A 206 25.80 13.57 7.65
N ALA A 207 26.71 14.44 8.12
CA ALA A 207 28.15 14.25 7.89
C ALA A 207 28.72 13.01 8.61
N ALA A 208 28.13 12.57 9.73
CA ALA A 208 28.47 11.29 10.35
C ALA A 208 27.93 10.11 9.54
N LEU A 209 26.66 10.17 9.10
CA LEU A 209 26.03 9.17 8.26
C LEU A 209 26.81 8.95 6.95
N LEU A 210 27.12 10.03 6.24
CA LEU A 210 27.85 9.97 4.98
C LEU A 210 29.26 9.40 5.18
N ARG A 211 30.00 9.81 6.21
CA ARG A 211 31.32 9.20 6.50
C ARG A 211 31.27 7.71 6.80
N GLN A 212 30.18 7.20 7.36
CA GLN A 212 30.01 5.77 7.67
C GLN A 212 29.44 4.96 6.50
N HIS A 213 28.63 5.56 5.63
CA HIS A 213 27.83 4.86 4.62
C HIS A 213 27.87 5.46 3.22
N ALA A 214 28.82 6.36 2.90
CA ALA A 214 28.94 7.01 1.59
C ALA A 214 28.89 6.03 0.43
N GLY A 215 29.67 4.94 0.47
CA GLY A 215 29.68 3.94 -0.61
C GLY A 215 28.32 3.30 -0.85
N SER A 216 27.63 2.86 0.21
CA SER A 216 26.30 2.25 0.10
C SER A 216 25.22 3.26 -0.34
N LEU A 217 25.26 4.48 0.19
CA LEU A 217 24.32 5.54 -0.16
C LEU A 217 24.53 6.04 -1.59
N ALA A 218 25.78 6.19 -2.04
CA ALA A 218 26.11 6.55 -3.41
C ALA A 218 25.71 5.45 -4.40
N ALA A 219 25.98 4.18 -4.09
CA ALA A 219 25.56 3.06 -4.93
C ALA A 219 24.04 2.95 -5.06
N LEU A 220 23.29 3.13 -3.96
CA LEU A 220 21.82 3.11 -3.98
C LEU A 220 21.23 4.35 -4.66
N LEU A 221 21.83 5.53 -4.50
CA LEU A 221 21.43 6.74 -5.21
C LEU A 221 21.69 6.59 -6.71
N ALA A 222 22.85 6.09 -7.11
CA ALA A 222 23.18 5.82 -8.51
C ALA A 222 22.22 4.79 -9.12
N LEU A 223 21.95 3.68 -8.43
CA LEU A 223 20.98 2.67 -8.87
C LEU A 223 19.56 3.23 -9.01
N GLY A 224 19.12 4.04 -8.04
CA GLY A 224 17.80 4.67 -8.07
C GLY A 224 17.66 5.73 -9.16
N LEU A 225 18.70 6.51 -9.41
CA LEU A 225 18.75 7.48 -10.51
C LEU A 225 18.87 6.80 -11.88
N ALA A 226 19.55 5.65 -11.99
CA ALA A 226 19.67 4.88 -13.23
C ALA A 226 18.51 3.91 -13.47
N ALA A 227 17.48 3.88 -12.60
CA ALA A 227 16.39 2.92 -12.70
C ALA A 227 15.59 3.01 -14.02
N PRO A 228 15.29 4.20 -14.58
CA PRO A 228 14.62 4.30 -15.89
C PRO A 228 15.50 3.79 -17.04
N GLU A 229 16.80 4.09 -17.03
CA GLU A 229 17.77 3.60 -18.02
C GLU A 229 17.97 2.09 -17.93
N LEU A 230 17.97 1.54 -16.72
CA LEU A 230 18.03 0.10 -16.50
C LEU A 230 16.74 -0.59 -16.99
N ALA A 231 15.57 0.04 -16.85
CA ALA A 231 14.33 -0.47 -17.41
C ALA A 231 14.37 -0.51 -18.95
N ASP A 232 14.88 0.55 -19.59
CA ASP A 232 15.13 0.56 -21.04
C ASP A 232 16.13 -0.51 -21.48
N LEU A 233 17.25 -0.65 -20.76
CA LEU A 233 18.29 -1.64 -21.06
C LEU A 233 17.76 -3.08 -20.97
N LEU A 234 16.75 -3.30 -20.13
CA LEU A 234 16.05 -4.58 -20.00
C LEU A 234 14.88 -4.72 -20.99
N GLN A 235 14.42 -3.65 -21.65
CA GLN A 235 13.33 -3.67 -22.63
C GLN A 235 13.53 -4.69 -23.78
N PRO A 236 14.76 -4.93 -24.31
CA PRO A 236 15.00 -5.98 -25.31
C PRO A 236 14.60 -7.38 -24.85
N LEU A 237 14.52 -7.66 -23.54
CA LEU A 237 14.04 -8.95 -23.03
C LEU A 237 12.57 -9.22 -23.39
N TRP A 238 11.75 -8.18 -23.56
CA TRP A 238 10.38 -8.32 -24.07
C TRP A 238 10.33 -8.64 -25.56
N ARG A 239 11.43 -8.45 -26.30
CA ARG A 239 11.54 -8.65 -27.76
C ARG A 239 12.33 -9.90 -28.13
N ILE A 240 12.46 -10.88 -27.23
CA ILE A 240 13.12 -12.16 -27.55
C ILE A 240 12.25 -12.92 -28.56
N GLU A 241 12.64 -12.84 -29.84
CA GLU A 241 11.85 -13.36 -30.96
C GLU A 241 11.53 -14.85 -30.83
N ALA A 242 12.46 -15.64 -30.28
CA ALA A 242 12.24 -17.06 -30.00
C ALA A 242 11.06 -17.32 -29.04
N VAL A 243 10.83 -16.44 -28.06
CA VAL A 243 9.69 -16.54 -27.12
C VAL A 243 8.40 -16.14 -27.83
N THR A 244 8.41 -15.03 -28.59
CA THR A 244 7.26 -14.60 -29.39
C THR A 244 6.85 -15.66 -30.42
N GLY A 245 7.82 -16.26 -31.12
CA GLY A 245 7.60 -17.34 -32.09
C GLY A 245 7.08 -18.63 -31.44
N ALA A 246 7.62 -19.02 -30.28
CA ALA A 246 7.11 -20.15 -29.52
C ALA A 246 5.66 -19.93 -29.04
N THR A 247 5.35 -18.73 -28.53
CA THR A 247 3.99 -18.34 -28.13
C THR A 247 3.04 -18.35 -29.33
N PHE A 248 3.41 -17.73 -30.45
CA PHE A 248 2.63 -17.75 -31.70
C PHE A 248 2.30 -19.18 -32.14
N ALA A 249 3.31 -20.04 -32.27
CA ALA A 249 3.12 -21.43 -32.71
C ALA A 249 2.28 -22.26 -31.71
N ALA A 250 2.40 -21.98 -30.41
CA ALA A 250 1.59 -22.63 -29.38
C ALA A 250 0.12 -22.16 -29.42
N VAL A 251 -0.14 -20.87 -29.67
CA VAL A 251 -1.50 -20.33 -29.84
C VAL A 251 -2.19 -20.94 -31.06
N VAL A 252 -1.53 -20.96 -32.23
CA VAL A 252 -2.09 -21.57 -33.46
C VAL A 252 -2.44 -23.04 -33.24
N ARG A 253 -1.55 -23.83 -32.63
CA ARG A 253 -1.84 -25.24 -32.28
C ARG A 253 -2.99 -25.37 -31.28
N THR A 254 -3.09 -24.47 -30.30
CA THR A 254 -4.17 -24.49 -29.31
C THR A 254 -5.51 -24.23 -29.98
N LEU A 255 -5.61 -23.24 -30.87
CA LEU A 255 -6.81 -22.94 -31.64
C LEU A 255 -7.26 -24.11 -32.52
N GLY A 256 -6.31 -24.75 -33.22
CA GLY A 256 -6.60 -25.95 -34.01
C GLY A 256 -7.10 -27.14 -33.19
N VAL A 257 -6.61 -27.33 -31.95
CA VAL A 257 -7.13 -28.36 -31.02
C VAL A 257 -8.58 -28.08 -30.61
N PHE A 258 -8.99 -26.81 -30.56
CA PHE A 258 -10.39 -26.41 -30.32
C PHE A 258 -11.24 -26.30 -31.59
N GLY A 259 -10.72 -26.70 -32.76
CA GLY A 259 -11.46 -26.72 -34.03
C GLY A 259 -11.55 -25.38 -34.76
N TYR A 260 -10.79 -24.36 -34.36
CA TYR A 260 -10.73 -23.09 -35.09
C TYR A 260 -9.78 -23.17 -36.28
N GLU A 261 -10.32 -22.96 -37.48
CA GLU A 261 -9.52 -22.72 -38.68
C GLU A 261 -9.15 -21.23 -38.75
N VAL A 262 -7.83 -20.94 -38.71
CA VAL A 262 -7.30 -19.58 -38.72
C VAL A 262 -6.21 -19.42 -39.76
N LEU A 263 -6.23 -18.29 -40.46
CA LEU A 263 -5.09 -17.80 -41.22
C LEU A 263 -4.00 -17.40 -40.21
N ALA A 264 -2.81 -17.94 -40.39
CA ALA A 264 -1.67 -17.66 -39.53
C ALA A 264 -0.47 -17.28 -40.40
N GLU A 265 0.06 -16.07 -40.20
CA GLU A 265 1.16 -15.53 -41.00
C GLU A 265 2.42 -15.37 -40.11
N PRO A 266 3.37 -16.34 -40.16
CA PRO A 266 4.45 -16.40 -39.17
C PRO A 266 5.50 -15.29 -39.31
N ALA A 267 5.54 -14.56 -40.43
CA ALA A 267 6.44 -13.42 -40.62
C ALA A 267 5.96 -12.21 -39.79
N GLU A 268 4.71 -11.80 -39.98
CA GLU A 268 4.11 -10.65 -39.29
C GLU A 268 3.50 -11.01 -37.91
N LYS A 269 3.48 -12.30 -37.56
CA LYS A 269 2.84 -12.85 -36.35
C LYS A 269 1.34 -12.58 -36.28
N LEU A 270 0.66 -12.53 -37.43
CA LEU A 270 -0.79 -12.37 -37.53
C LEU A 270 -1.50 -13.73 -37.35
N ILE A 271 -2.58 -13.74 -36.58
CA ILE A 271 -3.50 -14.89 -36.45
C ILE A 271 -4.94 -14.37 -36.54
N GLY A 272 -5.80 -15.03 -37.32
CA GLY A 272 -7.23 -14.76 -37.32
C GLY A 272 -7.96 -15.19 -38.60
N THR A 273 -9.01 -14.47 -38.94
CA THR A 273 -9.81 -14.61 -40.17
C THR A 273 -10.03 -13.22 -40.79
N PRO A 274 -10.57 -13.10 -42.01
CA PRO A 274 -10.82 -11.79 -42.63
C PRO A 274 -11.72 -10.83 -41.83
N GLY A 275 -12.54 -11.35 -40.90
CA GLY A 275 -13.39 -10.54 -40.03
C GLY A 275 -12.72 -10.11 -38.70
N PHE A 276 -11.68 -10.82 -38.25
CA PHE A 276 -10.99 -10.52 -36.99
C PHE A 276 -9.56 -11.08 -37.00
N VAL A 277 -8.56 -10.20 -36.88
CA VAL A 277 -7.13 -10.55 -36.93
C VAL A 277 -6.36 -9.87 -35.80
N ILE A 278 -5.36 -10.56 -35.24
CA ILE A 278 -4.52 -10.06 -34.16
C ILE A 278 -3.04 -10.28 -34.48
N ALA A 279 -2.23 -9.23 -34.29
CA ALA A 279 -0.78 -9.31 -34.27
C ALA A 279 -0.26 -9.74 -32.88
N VAL A 280 0.46 -10.86 -32.81
CA VAL A 280 1.11 -11.32 -31.57
C VAL A 280 2.42 -10.56 -31.35
N GLY A 281 2.30 -9.30 -30.91
CA GLY A 281 3.43 -8.42 -30.63
C GLY A 281 4.26 -8.79 -29.38
N PRO A 282 5.38 -8.09 -29.12
CA PRO A 282 6.28 -8.34 -27.99
C PRO A 282 5.59 -8.39 -26.61
N GLN A 283 4.54 -7.58 -26.41
CA GLN A 283 3.74 -7.54 -25.19
C GLN A 283 2.96 -8.84 -24.97
N CYS A 284 2.57 -9.52 -26.06
CA CYS A 284 1.86 -10.80 -26.04
C CYS A 284 2.80 -12.01 -25.86
N ALA A 285 4.13 -11.85 -25.96
CA ALA A 285 5.07 -12.96 -25.90
C ALA A 285 5.02 -13.76 -24.57
N GLY A 286 4.55 -13.13 -23.48
CA GLY A 286 4.43 -13.73 -22.14
C GLY A 286 5.59 -13.41 -21.19
N VAL A 287 6.60 -12.68 -21.67
CA VAL A 287 7.79 -12.27 -20.88
C VAL A 287 7.40 -11.47 -19.64
N GLU A 288 6.43 -10.55 -19.74
CA GLU A 288 5.96 -9.76 -18.60
C GLU A 288 5.43 -10.65 -17.46
N GLY A 289 4.61 -11.65 -17.78
CA GLY A 289 4.12 -12.62 -16.80
C GLY A 289 5.26 -13.40 -16.13
N ILE A 290 6.24 -13.84 -16.91
CA ILE A 290 7.44 -14.52 -16.39
C ILE A 290 8.23 -13.61 -15.44
N VAL A 291 8.42 -12.33 -15.77
CA VAL A 291 9.11 -11.34 -14.92
C VAL A 291 8.32 -11.07 -13.63
N LEU A 292 7.00 -10.89 -13.70
CA LEU A 292 6.13 -10.72 -12.53
C LEU A 292 6.16 -11.95 -11.61
N VAL A 293 6.11 -13.15 -12.18
CA VAL A 293 6.22 -14.42 -11.44
C VAL A 293 7.62 -14.59 -10.86
N ALA A 294 8.69 -14.20 -11.55
CA ALA A 294 10.05 -14.19 -11.02
C ALA A 294 10.17 -13.26 -9.81
N LEU A 295 9.66 -12.03 -9.91
CA LEU A 295 9.66 -11.03 -8.82
C LEU A 295 8.86 -11.52 -7.61
N PHE A 296 7.63 -12.00 -7.84
CA PHE A 296 6.78 -12.57 -6.80
C PHE A 296 7.43 -13.76 -6.10
N THR A 297 7.94 -14.72 -6.88
CA THR A 297 8.61 -15.93 -6.38
C THR A 297 9.85 -15.54 -5.57
N THR A 298 10.69 -14.62 -6.07
CA THR A 298 11.84 -14.08 -5.33
C THR A 298 11.42 -13.48 -3.98
N LEU A 299 10.41 -12.61 -3.97
CA LEU A 299 9.90 -11.98 -2.75
C LEU A 299 9.35 -13.02 -1.76
N PHE A 300 8.58 -13.99 -2.23
CA PHE A 300 8.06 -15.09 -1.42
C PHE A 300 9.19 -15.93 -0.81
N LEU A 301 10.17 -16.37 -1.61
CA LEU A 301 11.33 -17.12 -1.12
C LEU A 301 12.12 -16.30 -0.08
N LEU A 302 12.31 -15.00 -0.28
CA LEU A 302 13.03 -14.13 0.66
C LEU A 302 12.29 -13.96 1.99
N LEU A 303 10.98 -13.68 1.94
CA LEU A 303 10.14 -13.48 3.13
C LEU A 303 10.02 -14.77 3.97
N PHE A 304 9.83 -15.91 3.32
CA PHE A 304 9.60 -17.20 3.98
C PHE A 304 10.84 -18.11 4.00
N ARG A 305 12.05 -17.59 3.76
CA ARG A 305 13.30 -18.38 3.63
C ARG A 305 13.62 -19.33 4.79
N ARG A 306 13.10 -19.04 6.00
CA ARG A 306 13.24 -19.89 7.19
C ARG A 306 12.31 -21.10 7.16
N GLU A 307 11.14 -20.96 6.54
CA GLU A 307 10.10 -21.98 6.41
C GLU A 307 10.28 -22.86 5.16
N LEU A 308 11.17 -22.49 4.22
CA LEU A 308 11.34 -23.16 2.93
C LEU A 308 12.63 -24.00 2.85
N ARG A 309 12.57 -25.15 2.18
CA ARG A 309 13.69 -26.10 1.99
C ARG A 309 14.51 -25.72 0.75
N PHE A 310 15.63 -25.04 0.96
CA PHE A 310 16.66 -24.86 -0.07
C PHE A 310 17.53 -26.12 -0.22
N PRO A 311 18.03 -26.45 -1.43
CA PRO A 311 17.80 -25.75 -2.70
C PRO A 311 16.44 -26.09 -3.37
N HIS A 312 15.75 -27.16 -2.94
CA HIS A 312 14.53 -27.69 -3.58
C HIS A 312 13.47 -26.64 -3.95
N VAL A 313 13.23 -25.65 -3.09
CA VAL A 313 12.27 -24.56 -3.33
C VAL A 313 12.59 -23.70 -4.57
N LEU A 314 13.82 -23.72 -5.07
CA LEU A 314 14.19 -23.04 -6.33
C LEU A 314 13.50 -23.64 -7.55
N ALA A 315 12.97 -24.88 -7.47
CA ALA A 315 12.14 -25.48 -8.52
C ALA A 315 10.84 -24.70 -8.81
N LEU A 316 10.42 -23.80 -7.91
CA LEU A 316 9.29 -22.90 -8.15
C LEU A 316 9.53 -21.91 -9.30
N TYR A 317 10.79 -21.56 -9.61
CA TYR A 317 11.09 -20.69 -10.76
C TYR A 317 10.77 -21.35 -12.11
N PRO A 318 11.39 -22.48 -12.52
CA PRO A 318 11.06 -23.10 -13.80
C PRO A 318 9.59 -23.56 -13.88
N LEU A 319 9.02 -24.05 -12.77
CA LEU A 319 7.59 -24.38 -12.72
C LEU A 319 6.71 -23.13 -12.93
N GLY A 320 6.99 -22.04 -12.23
CA GLY A 320 6.27 -20.78 -12.35
C GLY A 320 6.40 -20.18 -13.75
N PHE A 321 7.57 -20.25 -14.38
CA PHE A 321 7.79 -19.74 -15.73
C PHE A 321 7.02 -20.56 -16.77
N ALA A 322 7.09 -21.90 -16.69
CA ALA A 322 6.36 -22.79 -17.60
C ALA A 322 4.83 -22.61 -17.47
N LEU A 323 4.31 -22.53 -16.25
CA LEU A 323 2.89 -22.28 -15.99
C LEU A 323 2.47 -20.86 -16.43
N SER A 324 3.29 -19.85 -16.19
CA SER A 324 3.00 -18.47 -16.64
C SER A 324 2.94 -18.36 -18.15
N TRP A 325 3.87 -19.01 -18.86
CA TRP A 325 3.88 -19.05 -20.32
C TRP A 325 2.69 -19.85 -20.87
N GLY A 326 2.38 -21.02 -20.31
CA GLY A 326 1.22 -21.82 -20.70
C GLY A 326 -0.12 -21.08 -20.48
N LEU A 327 -0.29 -20.41 -19.35
CA LEU A 327 -1.46 -19.56 -19.09
C LEU A 327 -1.54 -18.36 -20.06
N ASN A 328 -0.40 -17.81 -20.49
CA ASN A 328 -0.38 -16.77 -21.52
C ASN A 328 -0.82 -17.29 -22.90
N VAL A 329 -0.38 -18.49 -23.29
CA VAL A 329 -0.84 -19.15 -24.53
C VAL A 329 -2.35 -19.38 -24.49
N LEU A 330 -2.86 -19.95 -23.39
CA LEU A 330 -4.30 -20.17 -23.19
C LEU A 330 -5.09 -18.85 -23.20
N ARG A 331 -4.55 -17.78 -22.59
CA ARG A 331 -5.15 -16.43 -22.63
C ARG A 331 -5.28 -15.92 -24.07
N ILE A 332 -4.23 -16.01 -24.88
CA ILE A 332 -4.27 -15.48 -26.25
C ILE A 332 -5.16 -16.33 -27.16
N ALA A 333 -5.16 -17.66 -27.00
CA ALA A 333 -6.08 -18.54 -27.71
C ALA A 333 -7.55 -18.26 -27.35
N ALA A 334 -7.87 -18.10 -26.06
CA ALA A 334 -9.23 -17.75 -25.61
C ALA A 334 -9.65 -16.35 -26.11
N LEU A 335 -8.73 -15.39 -26.14
CA LEU A 335 -8.97 -14.05 -26.68
C LEU A 335 -9.31 -14.11 -28.18
N LEU A 336 -8.53 -14.87 -28.96
CA LEU A 336 -8.81 -15.08 -30.39
C LEU A 336 -10.16 -15.76 -30.60
N ALA A 337 -10.46 -16.83 -29.86
CA ALA A 337 -11.77 -17.50 -29.90
C ALA A 337 -12.94 -16.53 -29.64
N ILE A 338 -12.89 -15.75 -28.54
CA ILE A 338 -13.92 -14.75 -28.20
C ILE A 338 -14.15 -13.74 -29.33
N GLY A 339 -13.07 -13.27 -29.98
CA GLY A 339 -13.19 -12.32 -31.09
C GLY A 339 -13.70 -12.94 -32.39
N LEU A 340 -13.28 -14.17 -32.70
CA LEU A 340 -13.75 -14.96 -33.85
C LEU A 340 -15.23 -15.33 -33.72
N ASP A 341 -15.71 -15.60 -32.50
CA ASP A 341 -17.12 -15.87 -32.18
C ASP A 341 -18.01 -14.60 -32.16
N GLY A 342 -17.49 -13.46 -32.65
CA GLY A 342 -18.27 -12.23 -32.83
C GLY A 342 -18.24 -11.25 -31.66
N HIS A 343 -17.31 -11.40 -30.70
CA HIS A 343 -17.16 -10.48 -29.56
C HIS A 343 -15.79 -9.75 -29.53
N PRO A 344 -15.37 -9.05 -30.61
CA PRO A 344 -14.04 -8.43 -30.72
C PRO A 344 -13.77 -7.38 -29.62
N GLU A 345 -14.77 -6.57 -29.27
CA GLU A 345 -14.68 -5.57 -28.20
C GLU A 345 -14.48 -6.22 -26.81
N LEU A 346 -15.02 -7.43 -26.58
CA LEU A 346 -14.76 -8.16 -25.34
C LEU A 346 -13.34 -8.72 -25.34
N ALA A 347 -12.89 -9.28 -26.47
CA ALA A 347 -11.55 -9.84 -26.63
C ALA A 347 -10.45 -8.80 -26.37
N VAL A 348 -10.52 -7.65 -27.04
CA VAL A 348 -9.47 -6.61 -26.99
C VAL A 348 -9.64 -5.69 -25.77
N GLY A 349 -10.84 -5.14 -25.56
CA GLY A 349 -11.10 -4.11 -24.54
C GLY A 349 -11.20 -4.64 -23.11
N GLY A 350 -11.85 -5.80 -22.91
CA GLY A 350 -12.04 -6.40 -21.58
C GLY A 350 -11.03 -7.50 -21.25
N PHE A 351 -11.08 -8.58 -22.03
CA PHE A 351 -10.42 -9.84 -21.70
C PHE A 351 -8.88 -9.72 -21.68
N HIS A 352 -8.29 -9.07 -22.69
CA HIS A 352 -6.83 -9.05 -22.91
C HIS A 352 -5.99 -8.75 -21.65
N SER A 353 -6.30 -7.64 -20.98
CA SER A 353 -5.58 -7.20 -19.78
C SER A 353 -6.06 -7.96 -18.53
N HIS A 354 -7.37 -8.01 -18.30
CA HIS A 354 -7.92 -8.54 -17.05
C HIS A 354 -7.69 -10.05 -16.87
N ALA A 355 -7.77 -10.85 -17.95
CA ALA A 355 -7.46 -12.28 -17.89
C ALA A 355 -5.99 -12.54 -17.49
N GLY A 356 -5.06 -11.65 -17.87
CA GLY A 356 -3.66 -11.72 -17.45
C GLY A 356 -3.50 -11.59 -15.93
N TRP A 357 -4.21 -10.63 -15.32
CA TRP A 357 -4.23 -10.44 -13.88
C TRP A 357 -4.92 -11.58 -13.13
N VAL A 358 -5.99 -12.16 -13.69
CA VAL A 358 -6.63 -13.38 -13.14
C VAL A 358 -5.66 -14.54 -13.14
N ALA A 359 -5.01 -14.81 -14.27
CA ALA A 359 -4.03 -15.88 -14.43
C ALA A 359 -2.82 -15.71 -13.49
N PHE A 360 -2.26 -14.50 -13.41
CA PHE A 360 -1.17 -14.19 -12.48
C PHE A 360 -1.58 -14.40 -11.01
N THR A 361 -2.76 -13.92 -10.60
CA THR A 361 -3.25 -14.08 -9.22
C THR A 361 -3.48 -15.54 -8.87
N GLY A 362 -4.12 -16.31 -9.77
CA GLY A 362 -4.32 -17.75 -9.61
C GLY A 362 -3.01 -18.52 -9.52
N LEU A 363 -2.04 -18.21 -10.38
CA LEU A 363 -0.71 -18.82 -10.37
C LEU A 363 0.08 -18.46 -9.10
N ALA A 364 0.04 -17.21 -8.64
CA ALA A 364 0.68 -16.79 -7.40
C ALA A 364 0.13 -17.55 -6.18
N LEU A 365 -1.20 -17.72 -6.11
CA LEU A 365 -1.85 -18.53 -5.07
C LEU A 365 -1.48 -20.02 -5.19
N LEU A 366 -1.47 -20.58 -6.40
CA LEU A 366 -1.04 -21.96 -6.64
C LEU A 366 0.40 -22.19 -6.18
N LEU A 367 1.34 -21.30 -6.52
CA LEU A 367 2.74 -21.39 -6.10
C LEU A 367 2.88 -21.32 -4.57
N ILE A 368 2.10 -20.47 -3.87
CA ILE A 368 2.04 -20.45 -2.39
C ILE A 368 1.54 -21.80 -1.86
N LEU A 369 0.45 -22.33 -2.42
CA LEU A 369 -0.14 -23.60 -1.97
C LEU A 369 0.85 -24.76 -2.16
N VAL A 370 1.44 -24.88 -3.36
CA VAL A 370 2.49 -25.86 -3.68
C VAL A 370 3.66 -25.74 -2.71
N ALA A 371 4.18 -24.53 -2.47
CA ALA A 371 5.31 -24.29 -1.58
C ALA A 371 5.04 -24.61 -0.10
N ARG A 372 3.78 -24.51 0.36
CA ARG A 372 3.39 -24.76 1.76
C ARG A 372 2.90 -26.19 2.02
N HIS A 373 2.28 -26.83 1.02
CA HIS A 373 1.69 -28.16 1.17
C HIS A 373 2.60 -29.30 0.71
N LEU A 374 3.56 -29.07 -0.21
CA LEU A 374 4.53 -30.11 -0.58
C LEU A 374 5.63 -30.25 0.48
N PRO A 375 5.77 -31.41 1.16
CA PRO A 375 6.77 -31.58 2.23
C PRO A 375 8.21 -31.51 1.74
N VAL A 376 8.46 -31.70 0.44
CA VAL A 376 9.80 -31.52 -0.15
C VAL A 376 10.22 -30.05 -0.21
N LEU A 377 9.26 -29.11 -0.30
CA LEU A 377 9.50 -27.67 -0.40
C LEU A 377 9.39 -26.94 0.95
N HIS A 378 8.54 -27.42 1.86
CA HIS A 378 8.31 -26.80 3.17
C HIS A 378 9.14 -27.46 4.29
N ARG A 379 9.73 -26.67 5.20
CA ARG A 379 10.28 -27.20 6.45
C ARG A 379 9.13 -27.42 7.44
N PRO A 380 8.91 -28.64 7.96
CA PRO A 380 7.90 -28.84 8.99
C PRO A 380 8.23 -27.96 10.20
N ALA A 381 7.23 -27.19 10.66
CA ALA A 381 7.37 -26.40 11.86
C ALA A 381 7.69 -27.32 13.04
N ARG A 382 8.79 -27.06 13.77
CA ARG A 382 9.00 -27.71 15.07
C ARG A 382 7.87 -27.25 15.98
N PRO A 383 7.05 -28.15 16.54
CA PRO A 383 5.99 -27.76 17.46
C PRO A 383 6.65 -27.18 18.73
N SER A 384 6.49 -25.88 18.95
CA SER A 384 6.90 -25.26 20.22
C SER A 384 6.01 -25.81 21.33
N PRO A 385 6.57 -26.35 22.44
CA PRO A 385 5.78 -26.79 23.58
C PRO A 385 4.89 -25.65 24.08
N GLY A 386 3.58 -25.89 24.20
CA GLY A 386 2.60 -24.89 24.63
C GLY A 386 2.07 -23.94 23.54
N ALA A 387 2.45 -24.10 22.26
CA ALA A 387 1.81 -23.35 21.18
C ALA A 387 0.34 -23.77 21.02
N ALA A 388 -0.59 -22.82 21.17
CA ALA A 388 -2.01 -23.05 20.94
C ALA A 388 -2.25 -23.46 19.46
N ARG A 389 -3.14 -24.44 19.25
CA ARG A 389 -3.57 -24.83 17.90
C ARG A 389 -4.17 -23.60 17.19
N PRO A 390 -3.79 -23.29 15.94
CA PRO A 390 -4.37 -22.17 15.22
C PRO A 390 -5.89 -22.34 15.08
N PRO A 391 -6.66 -21.24 15.08
CA PRO A 391 -8.11 -21.29 14.91
C PRO A 391 -8.48 -21.87 13.53
N PRO A 392 -9.67 -22.44 13.37
CA PRO A 392 -10.23 -22.76 12.05
C PRO A 392 -10.22 -21.53 11.12
N LEU A 393 -10.03 -21.72 9.82
CA LEU A 393 -9.79 -20.64 8.85
C LEU A 393 -10.79 -19.47 8.95
N LEU A 394 -12.10 -19.76 8.99
CA LEU A 394 -13.15 -18.73 9.07
C LEU A 394 -13.31 -18.09 10.48
N ALA A 395 -12.75 -18.74 11.49
CA ALA A 395 -12.67 -18.23 12.86
C ALA A 395 -11.38 -17.43 13.13
N ASP A 396 -10.42 -17.41 12.19
CA ASP A 396 -9.21 -16.61 12.32
C ASP A 396 -9.52 -15.11 12.13
N PRO A 397 -9.24 -14.25 13.13
CA PRO A 397 -9.47 -12.81 13.00
C PRO A 397 -8.68 -12.14 11.87
N GLN A 398 -7.56 -12.70 11.40
CA GLN A 398 -6.83 -12.17 10.25
C GLN A 398 -7.55 -12.48 8.93
N VAL A 399 -8.09 -13.69 8.80
CA VAL A 399 -8.92 -14.09 7.64
C VAL A 399 -10.19 -13.27 7.60
N ALA A 400 -10.85 -13.06 8.75
CA ALA A 400 -12.05 -12.23 8.85
C ALA A 400 -11.85 -10.77 8.39
N ARG A 401 -10.60 -10.26 8.41
CA ARG A 401 -10.26 -8.92 7.91
C ARG A 401 -9.92 -8.91 6.42
N LEU A 402 -9.25 -9.96 5.92
CA LEU A 402 -8.66 -9.98 4.57
C LEU A 402 -9.54 -10.67 3.52
N LEU A 403 -10.25 -11.74 3.89
CA LEU A 403 -11.03 -12.55 2.96
C LEU A 403 -12.14 -11.74 2.25
N PRO A 404 -12.95 -10.92 2.94
CA PRO A 404 -13.98 -10.12 2.25
C PRO A 404 -13.39 -9.15 1.23
N PHE A 405 -12.23 -8.54 1.51
CA PHE A 405 -11.54 -7.65 0.59
C PHE A 405 -10.94 -8.40 -0.61
N ALA A 406 -10.34 -9.57 -0.37
CA ALA A 406 -9.86 -10.43 -1.45
C ALA A 406 -10.99 -10.88 -2.39
N VAL A 407 -12.19 -11.18 -1.85
CA VAL A 407 -13.38 -11.51 -2.66
C VAL A 407 -13.92 -10.27 -3.38
N MET A 408 -13.93 -9.10 -2.76
CA MET A 408 -14.31 -7.84 -3.40
C MET A 408 -13.42 -7.50 -4.61
N MET A 409 -12.10 -7.60 -4.46
CA MET A 409 -11.14 -7.38 -5.54
C MET A 409 -11.21 -8.48 -6.60
N GLY A 410 -11.26 -9.75 -6.20
CA GLY A 410 -11.33 -10.89 -7.11
C GLY A 410 -12.61 -10.88 -7.95
N SER A 411 -13.76 -10.57 -7.35
CA SER A 411 -15.03 -10.44 -8.09
C SER A 411 -15.04 -9.25 -9.04
N ALA A 412 -14.45 -8.10 -8.67
CA ALA A 412 -14.28 -6.99 -9.60
C ALA A 412 -13.44 -7.40 -10.82
N LEU A 413 -12.30 -8.06 -10.59
CA LEU A 413 -11.40 -8.51 -11.66
C LEU A 413 -12.03 -9.56 -12.59
N VAL A 414 -12.79 -10.51 -12.03
CA VAL A 414 -13.55 -11.50 -12.82
C VAL A 414 -14.65 -10.82 -13.63
N ALA A 415 -15.40 -9.88 -13.05
CA ALA A 415 -16.42 -9.13 -13.78
C ALA A 415 -15.84 -8.34 -14.96
N SER A 416 -14.66 -7.73 -14.80
CA SER A 416 -13.96 -7.04 -15.89
C SER A 416 -13.33 -7.97 -16.93
N THR A 417 -13.08 -9.23 -16.58
CA THR A 417 -12.59 -10.24 -17.54
C THR A 417 -13.72 -10.79 -18.43
N LEU A 418 -14.94 -10.87 -17.90
CA LEU A 418 -16.07 -11.57 -18.53
C LEU A 418 -17.13 -10.66 -19.15
N SER A 419 -17.01 -9.32 -19.04
CA SER A 419 -18.01 -8.39 -19.55
C SER A 419 -17.39 -7.09 -20.07
N GLN A 420 -17.92 -6.59 -21.19
CA GLN A 420 -17.67 -5.23 -21.69
C GLN A 420 -18.32 -4.15 -20.81
N THR A 421 -19.29 -4.52 -19.97
CA THR A 421 -19.99 -3.64 -19.04
C THR A 421 -19.91 -4.18 -17.60
N PRO A 422 -18.73 -4.18 -16.95
CA PRO A 422 -18.52 -4.78 -15.63
C PRO A 422 -19.36 -4.14 -14.53
N ALA A 423 -19.80 -2.90 -14.74
CA ALA A 423 -20.73 -2.20 -13.87
C ALA A 423 -22.09 -2.90 -13.78
N HIS A 424 -22.61 -3.48 -14.86
CA HIS A 424 -23.88 -4.22 -14.84
C HIS A 424 -23.82 -5.48 -13.96
N LEU A 425 -22.64 -6.07 -13.77
CA LEU A 425 -22.41 -7.23 -12.91
C LEU A 425 -22.29 -6.87 -11.40
N TYR A 426 -22.56 -5.62 -11.02
CA TYR A 426 -22.52 -5.20 -9.61
C TYR A 426 -23.43 -6.02 -8.66
N PRO A 427 -24.66 -6.45 -9.04
CA PRO A 427 -25.48 -7.30 -8.17
C PRO A 427 -24.78 -8.61 -7.76
N TRP A 428 -24.06 -9.25 -8.69
CA TRP A 428 -23.27 -10.44 -8.41
C TRP A 428 -22.04 -10.14 -7.52
N ARG A 429 -21.36 -9.01 -7.75
CA ARG A 429 -20.25 -8.54 -6.89
C ARG A 429 -20.75 -8.26 -5.46
N ALA A 430 -21.92 -7.63 -5.31
CA ALA A 430 -22.56 -7.39 -4.02
C ALA A 430 -22.91 -8.70 -3.30
N LEU A 431 -23.43 -9.70 -4.03
CA LEU A 431 -23.68 -11.04 -3.48
C LEU A 431 -22.40 -11.73 -3.03
N ALA A 432 -21.31 -11.65 -3.82
CA ALA A 432 -20.01 -12.21 -3.44
C ALA A 432 -19.42 -11.55 -2.18
N MET A 433 -19.51 -10.22 -2.08
CA MET A 433 -19.13 -9.47 -0.88
C MET A 433 -19.97 -9.86 0.35
N ALA A 434 -21.29 -9.94 0.20
CA ALA A 434 -22.21 -10.32 1.27
C ALA A 434 -21.96 -11.76 1.75
N ALA A 435 -21.74 -12.71 0.82
CA ALA A 435 -21.39 -14.09 1.15
C ALA A 435 -20.06 -14.18 1.91
N ALA A 436 -19.02 -13.45 1.47
CA ALA A 436 -17.73 -13.43 2.16
C ALA A 436 -17.83 -12.85 3.59
N LEU A 437 -18.62 -11.80 3.78
CA LEU A 437 -18.92 -11.24 5.11
C LEU A 437 -19.75 -12.20 5.97
N ALA A 438 -20.73 -12.91 5.38
CA ALA A 438 -21.56 -13.89 6.09
C ALA A 438 -20.72 -15.07 6.63
N LEU A 439 -19.77 -15.58 5.85
CA LEU A 439 -18.86 -16.66 6.25
C LEU A 439 -17.99 -16.31 7.48
N VAL A 440 -17.66 -15.03 7.67
CA VAL A 440 -16.84 -14.55 8.80
C VAL A 440 -17.64 -13.76 9.85
N LEU A 441 -18.98 -13.71 9.71
CA LEU A 441 -19.88 -12.92 10.54
C LEU A 441 -19.77 -13.19 12.06
N PRO A 442 -19.59 -14.45 12.54
CA PRO A 442 -19.39 -14.70 13.96
C PRO A 442 -18.15 -13.99 14.52
N THR A 443 -17.05 -14.04 13.76
CA THR A 443 -15.78 -13.38 14.09
C THR A 443 -15.93 -11.85 14.02
N LEU A 444 -16.61 -11.36 12.98
CA LEU A 444 -16.87 -9.93 12.75
C LEU A 444 -17.70 -9.28 13.88
N ARG A 445 -18.72 -9.99 14.40
CA ARG A 445 -19.52 -9.52 15.55
C ARG A 445 -18.68 -9.29 16.82
N GLY A 446 -17.55 -10.00 16.97
CA GLY A 446 -16.58 -9.75 18.04
C GLY A 446 -15.65 -8.56 17.82
N LEU A 447 -15.57 -8.03 16.59
CA LEU A 447 -14.75 -6.87 16.22
C LEU A 447 -15.54 -5.55 16.21
N ILE A 448 -16.84 -5.60 15.95
CA ILE A 448 -17.69 -4.40 15.84
C ILE A 448 -18.26 -4.01 17.21
N ARG A 449 -18.14 -2.72 17.56
CA ARG A 449 -18.67 -2.10 18.78
C ARG A 449 -19.56 -0.89 18.41
N ARG A 450 -20.24 -0.29 19.39
CA ARG A 450 -21.09 0.89 19.17
C ARG A 450 -20.24 2.11 18.77
N PRO A 451 -20.48 2.73 17.60
CA PRO A 451 -19.71 3.88 17.13
C PRO A 451 -20.00 5.15 17.97
N ASP A 452 -19.04 6.08 17.96
CA ASP A 452 -19.19 7.44 18.49
C ASP A 452 -20.11 8.26 17.55
N PRO A 453 -21.08 9.05 18.05
CA PRO A 453 -21.86 9.97 17.22
C PRO A 453 -21.00 10.94 16.37
N ARG A 454 -19.77 11.25 16.79
CA ARG A 454 -18.80 12.03 15.98
C ARG A 454 -18.49 11.39 14.62
N ALA A 455 -18.65 10.07 14.49
CA ALA A 455 -18.50 9.38 13.21
C ALA A 455 -19.51 9.88 12.17
N LEU A 456 -20.74 10.23 12.56
CA LEU A 456 -21.77 10.80 11.68
C LEU A 456 -21.29 12.13 11.09
N ALA A 457 -20.73 13.02 11.92
CA ALA A 457 -20.21 14.32 11.48
C ALA A 457 -19.00 14.18 10.54
N VAL A 458 -18.08 13.24 10.82
CA VAL A 458 -16.95 12.95 9.93
C VAL A 458 -17.43 12.34 8.60
N GLY A 459 -18.43 11.44 8.64
CA GLY A 459 -19.04 10.89 7.43
C GLY A 459 -19.72 11.94 6.57
N GLY A 460 -20.49 12.85 7.19
CA GLY A 460 -21.10 13.99 6.50
C GLY A 460 -20.07 14.94 5.88
N PHE A 461 -18.95 15.20 6.55
CA PHE A 461 -17.83 15.96 5.98
C PHE A 461 -17.21 15.26 4.76
N ILE A 462 -16.99 13.94 4.83
CA ILE A 462 -16.46 13.15 3.70
C ILE A 462 -17.45 13.16 2.53
N ALA A 463 -18.76 13.00 2.78
CA ALA A 463 -19.79 13.10 1.74
C ALA A 463 -19.80 14.48 1.08
N ALA A 464 -19.80 15.56 1.88
CA ALA A 464 -19.77 16.93 1.36
C ALA A 464 -18.54 17.14 0.47
N LEU A 465 -17.34 16.74 0.92
CA LEU A 465 -16.11 16.81 0.14
C LEU A 465 -16.20 15.98 -1.16
N TRP A 466 -16.78 14.78 -1.09
CA TRP A 466 -16.94 13.90 -2.26
C TRP A 466 -17.93 14.47 -3.28
N ILE A 467 -18.99 15.14 -2.84
CA ILE A 467 -19.99 15.78 -3.71
C ILE A 467 -19.43 17.06 -4.33
N THR A 468 -18.89 17.99 -3.54
CA THR A 468 -18.44 19.30 -4.04
C THR A 468 -17.19 19.26 -4.92
N THR A 469 -16.39 18.20 -4.82
CA THR A 469 -15.21 17.98 -5.68
C THR A 469 -15.41 16.85 -6.69
N GLY A 470 -16.68 16.43 -6.91
CA GLY A 470 -17.03 15.46 -7.94
C GLY A 470 -17.03 16.08 -9.34
N PRO A 471 -16.88 15.29 -10.41
CA PRO A 471 -17.05 15.78 -11.77
C PRO A 471 -18.51 16.23 -11.99
N GLU A 472 -18.71 17.33 -12.72
CA GLU A 472 -20.04 17.90 -12.95
C GLU A 472 -20.95 16.97 -13.77
N ALA A 473 -20.37 16.23 -14.73
CA ALA A 473 -21.06 15.26 -15.55
C ALA A 473 -20.19 14.02 -15.81
N GLY A 474 -20.83 12.90 -16.13
CA GLY A 474 -20.19 11.65 -16.54
C GLY A 474 -21.22 10.67 -17.07
N ALA A 475 -20.78 9.65 -17.81
CA ALA A 475 -21.68 8.60 -18.27
C ALA A 475 -22.26 7.82 -17.05
N PRO A 476 -23.58 7.59 -16.98
CA PRO A 476 -24.18 6.87 -15.87
C PRO A 476 -23.66 5.41 -15.82
N PRO A 477 -23.12 4.93 -14.68
CA PRO A 477 -22.51 3.59 -14.60
C PRO A 477 -23.51 2.43 -14.79
N GLN A 478 -24.81 2.68 -14.69
CA GLN A 478 -25.87 1.73 -15.06
C GLN A 478 -26.11 1.59 -16.57
N GLY A 479 -25.46 2.42 -17.41
CA GLY A 479 -25.61 2.40 -18.86
C GLY A 479 -27.07 2.48 -19.31
N THR A 480 -27.49 1.48 -20.09
CA THR A 480 -28.82 1.35 -20.69
C THR A 480 -29.80 0.51 -19.86
N LEU A 481 -29.46 0.12 -18.63
CA LEU A 481 -30.35 -0.68 -17.78
C LEU A 481 -31.68 0.05 -17.50
N ALA A 482 -32.79 -0.68 -17.62
CA ALA A 482 -34.14 -0.18 -17.40
C ALA A 482 -34.98 -1.13 -16.53
N GLY A 483 -36.15 -0.65 -16.08
CA GLY A 483 -37.16 -1.45 -15.36
C GLY A 483 -36.62 -2.18 -14.13
N ALA A 484 -37.00 -3.45 -13.97
CA ALA A 484 -36.59 -4.28 -12.83
C ALA A 484 -35.06 -4.50 -12.76
N ALA A 485 -34.37 -4.56 -13.90
CA ALA A 485 -32.92 -4.71 -13.94
C ALA A 485 -32.19 -3.47 -13.40
N LEU A 486 -32.67 -2.27 -13.75
CA LEU A 486 -32.20 -1.01 -13.16
C LEU A 486 -32.49 -0.95 -11.65
N GLY A 487 -33.70 -1.33 -11.23
CA GLY A 487 -34.07 -1.36 -9.80
C GLY A 487 -33.17 -2.29 -8.98
N LEU A 488 -32.91 -3.50 -9.48
CA LEU A 488 -31.96 -4.44 -8.89
C LEU A 488 -30.54 -3.88 -8.85
N TRP A 489 -30.09 -3.26 -9.95
CA TRP A 489 -28.77 -2.65 -10.02
C TRP A 489 -28.63 -1.53 -8.98
N ILE A 490 -29.55 -0.56 -8.93
CA ILE A 490 -29.51 0.56 -7.97
C ILE A 490 -29.58 0.04 -6.53
N GLY A 491 -30.52 -0.85 -6.23
CA GLY A 491 -30.66 -1.43 -4.89
C GLY A 491 -29.38 -2.16 -4.45
N SER A 492 -28.76 -2.93 -5.35
CA SER A 492 -27.48 -3.59 -5.09
C SER A 492 -26.33 -2.59 -4.94
N ARG A 493 -26.27 -1.52 -5.76
CA ARG A 493 -25.23 -0.48 -5.74
C ARG A 493 -25.26 0.27 -4.41
N LEU A 494 -26.44 0.75 -4.01
CA LEU A 494 -26.64 1.46 -2.74
C LEU A 494 -26.32 0.56 -1.54
N LEU A 495 -26.81 -0.68 -1.50
CA LEU A 495 -26.51 -1.62 -0.41
C LEU A 495 -25.02 -1.97 -0.37
N GLY A 496 -24.40 -2.22 -1.53
CA GLY A 496 -23.00 -2.54 -1.67
C GLY A 496 -22.08 -1.40 -1.21
N SER A 497 -22.26 -0.20 -1.77
CA SER A 497 -21.44 0.97 -1.43
C SER A 497 -21.71 1.51 -0.02
N THR A 498 -22.94 1.45 0.48
CA THR A 498 -23.30 2.01 1.79
C THR A 498 -22.99 1.05 2.93
N LEU A 499 -23.15 -0.27 2.76
CA LEU A 499 -23.04 -1.23 3.87
C LEU A 499 -21.89 -2.22 3.72
N LEU A 500 -21.69 -2.82 2.53
CA LEU A 500 -20.71 -3.89 2.36
C LEU A 500 -19.28 -3.35 2.25
N VAL A 501 -19.04 -2.44 1.30
CA VAL A 501 -17.72 -1.86 1.02
C VAL A 501 -17.11 -1.19 2.26
N PRO A 502 -17.82 -0.34 3.04
CA PRO A 502 -17.26 0.28 4.24
C PRO A 502 -16.82 -0.72 5.31
N VAL A 503 -17.56 -1.82 5.52
CA VAL A 503 -17.11 -2.88 6.44
C VAL A 503 -15.83 -3.52 5.92
N ILE A 504 -15.81 -3.89 4.63
CA ILE A 504 -14.72 -4.61 3.99
C ILE A 504 -13.42 -3.78 3.99
N GLU A 505 -13.51 -2.52 3.61
CA GLU A 505 -12.34 -1.64 3.50
C GLU A 505 -11.79 -1.23 4.85
N GLU A 506 -12.62 -0.81 5.80
CA GLU A 506 -12.12 -0.38 7.11
C GLU A 506 -11.49 -1.54 7.91
N LEU A 507 -11.97 -2.78 7.73
CA LEU A 507 -11.33 -3.98 8.29
C LEU A 507 -9.89 -4.17 7.79
N VAL A 508 -9.61 -3.87 6.52
CA VAL A 508 -8.26 -3.94 5.95
C VAL A 508 -7.44 -2.70 6.34
N PHE A 509 -7.92 -1.52 5.95
CA PHE A 509 -7.12 -0.30 6.06
C PHE A 509 -7.00 0.17 7.50
N ARG A 510 -8.11 0.28 8.24
CA ARG A 510 -8.17 0.91 9.58
C ARG A 510 -8.07 -0.10 10.73
N ASP A 511 -8.19 -1.40 10.46
CA ASP A 511 -7.88 -2.44 11.45
C ASP A 511 -6.63 -3.28 11.13
N TYR A 512 -6.60 -4.05 10.03
CA TYR A 512 -5.49 -4.95 9.71
C TYR A 512 -4.16 -4.22 9.56
N LEU A 513 -4.05 -3.27 8.62
CA LEU A 513 -2.80 -2.55 8.36
C LEU A 513 -2.32 -1.77 9.60
N LEU A 514 -3.24 -1.10 10.30
CA LEU A 514 -2.90 -0.33 11.50
C LEU A 514 -2.42 -1.20 12.67
N ARG A 515 -2.91 -2.43 12.81
CA ARG A 515 -2.39 -3.40 13.79
C ARG A 515 -1.09 -4.05 13.33
N ARG A 516 -0.99 -4.46 12.05
CA ARG A 516 0.17 -5.15 11.48
C ARG A 516 1.44 -4.31 11.49
N LEU A 517 1.30 -2.98 11.38
CA LEU A 517 2.40 -2.02 11.37
C LEU A 517 2.67 -1.38 12.75
N ALA A 518 1.96 -1.79 13.80
CA ALA A 518 2.25 -1.37 15.17
C ALA A 518 3.68 -1.79 15.61
N PRO A 519 4.37 -1.02 16.46
CA PRO A 519 3.94 0.23 17.12
C PRO A 519 4.33 1.49 16.32
N ARG A 520 4.22 1.51 15.00
CA ARG A 520 4.58 2.67 14.15
C ARG A 520 3.33 3.43 13.65
N PRO A 521 2.59 4.17 14.51
CA PRO A 521 1.27 4.70 14.17
C PRO A 521 1.27 5.61 12.93
N VAL A 522 2.29 6.44 12.75
CA VAL A 522 2.33 7.39 11.62
C VAL A 522 2.66 6.70 10.30
N LEU A 523 3.57 5.72 10.29
CA LEU A 523 3.84 4.89 9.10
C LEU A 523 2.61 4.04 8.76
N ALA A 524 1.94 3.50 9.78
CA ALA A 524 0.74 2.72 9.62
C ALA A 524 -0.41 3.55 9.01
N ALA A 525 -0.63 4.75 9.53
CA ALA A 525 -1.61 5.70 8.97
C ALA A 525 -1.26 6.10 7.53
N ALA A 526 0.01 6.45 7.26
CA ALA A 526 0.45 6.81 5.90
C ALA A 526 0.23 5.67 4.90
N LEU A 527 0.69 4.46 5.20
CA LEU A 527 0.49 3.30 4.31
C LEU A 527 -0.98 2.90 4.18
N SER A 528 -1.78 3.03 5.25
CA SER A 528 -3.23 2.83 5.19
C SER A 528 -3.94 3.84 4.29
N CYS A 529 -3.58 5.12 4.37
CA CYS A 529 -4.19 6.18 3.55
C CYS A 529 -3.75 6.07 2.08
N LEU A 530 -2.46 5.79 1.83
CA LEU A 530 -1.93 5.62 0.47
C LEU A 530 -2.53 4.38 -0.22
N ALA A 531 -2.64 3.24 0.48
CA ALA A 531 -3.24 2.04 -0.09
C ALA A 531 -4.74 2.22 -0.37
N PHE A 532 -5.46 2.94 0.50
CA PHE A 532 -6.86 3.30 0.28
C PHE A 532 -7.03 4.28 -0.90
N ALA A 533 -6.19 5.32 -0.96
CA ALA A 533 -6.18 6.29 -2.06
C ALA A 533 -5.94 5.64 -3.42
N ALA A 534 -5.00 4.68 -3.50
CA ALA A 534 -4.64 3.99 -4.73
C ALA A 534 -5.75 3.09 -5.32
N LEU A 535 -6.82 2.81 -4.57
CA LEU A 535 -8.00 2.06 -5.05
C LEU A 535 -9.09 2.94 -5.66
N HIS A 536 -8.95 4.26 -5.56
CA HIS A 536 -9.95 5.23 -5.95
C HIS A 536 -9.42 6.13 -7.07
N GLU A 537 -10.21 6.34 -8.12
CA GLU A 537 -9.86 7.26 -9.23
C GLU A 537 -9.57 8.67 -8.70
N ARG A 538 -10.41 9.15 -7.77
CA ARG A 538 -10.26 10.41 -7.05
C ARG A 538 -9.29 10.26 -5.86
N TRP A 539 -8.11 9.74 -6.14
CA TRP A 539 -7.11 9.30 -5.16
C TRP A 539 -6.76 10.37 -4.11
N LEU A 540 -6.70 11.65 -4.47
CA LEU A 540 -6.42 12.73 -3.52
C LEU A 540 -7.55 12.91 -2.49
N VAL A 541 -8.80 12.91 -2.96
CA VAL A 541 -10.00 13.04 -2.11
C VAL A 541 -10.13 11.80 -1.23
N ALA A 542 -9.90 10.60 -1.79
CA ALA A 542 -9.85 9.35 -1.04
C ALA A 542 -8.73 9.33 0.00
N GLY A 543 -7.57 9.95 -0.29
CA GLY A 543 -6.48 10.14 0.67
C GLY A 543 -6.87 11.01 1.87
N LEU A 544 -7.57 12.12 1.62
CA LEU A 544 -8.09 13.02 2.66
C LEU A 544 -9.19 12.35 3.51
N ALA A 545 -10.15 11.69 2.87
CA ALA A 545 -11.17 10.89 3.54
C ALA A 545 -10.51 9.80 4.40
N GLY A 546 -9.51 9.11 3.83
CA GLY A 546 -8.78 8.05 4.50
C GLY A 546 -7.95 8.50 5.69
N LEU A 547 -7.45 9.74 5.67
CA LEU A 547 -6.81 10.38 6.82
C LEU A 547 -7.84 10.69 7.92
N ALA A 548 -9.00 11.22 7.57
CA ALA A 548 -10.08 11.48 8.53
C ALA A 548 -10.55 10.19 9.23
N LEU A 549 -10.72 9.10 8.47
CA LEU A 549 -11.05 7.77 8.99
C LEU A 549 -9.93 7.20 9.89
N CYS A 550 -8.65 7.39 9.53
CA CYS A 550 -7.51 7.01 10.38
C CYS A 550 -7.48 7.79 11.71
N LEU A 551 -7.71 9.10 11.67
CA LEU A 551 -7.75 9.97 12.86
C LEU A 551 -8.89 9.56 13.79
N LEU A 552 -10.08 9.32 13.22
CA LEU A 552 -11.25 8.88 13.97
C LEU A 552 -11.00 7.54 14.67
N ARG A 553 -10.50 6.52 13.94
CA ARG A 553 -10.09 5.24 14.52
C ARG A 553 -9.05 5.42 15.62
N HIS A 554 -8.06 6.30 15.45
CA HIS A 554 -6.98 6.49 16.43
C HIS A 554 -7.48 7.03 17.78
N ARG A 555 -8.60 7.79 17.81
CA ARG A 555 -9.15 8.32 19.07
C ARG A 555 -9.60 7.25 20.06
N ARG A 556 -10.27 6.19 19.59
CA ARG A 556 -10.82 5.11 20.44
C ARG A 556 -10.09 3.77 20.30
N GLY A 557 -9.29 3.59 19.24
CA GLY A 557 -8.65 2.31 18.90
C GLY A 557 -9.61 1.29 18.28
N GLU A 558 -10.82 1.72 17.90
CA GLU A 558 -11.91 0.88 17.41
C GLU A 558 -12.17 1.18 15.93
N VAL A 559 -12.33 0.13 15.12
CA VAL A 559 -12.61 0.26 13.68
C VAL A 559 -14.05 0.71 13.40
N SER A 560 -14.96 0.50 14.36
CA SER A 560 -16.39 0.77 14.20
C SER A 560 -16.73 2.23 13.97
N ASP A 561 -15.96 3.17 14.51
CA ASP A 561 -16.15 4.60 14.23
C ASP A 561 -15.83 4.92 12.77
N ALA A 562 -14.76 4.32 12.21
CA ALA A 562 -14.39 4.48 10.81
C ALA A 562 -15.43 3.81 9.88
N ILE A 563 -15.89 2.59 10.22
CA ILE A 563 -16.97 1.91 9.48
C ILE A 563 -18.21 2.80 9.44
N ALA A 564 -18.65 3.30 10.60
CA ALA A 564 -19.85 4.15 10.68
C ALA A 564 -19.70 5.47 9.89
N ALA A 565 -18.54 6.13 9.98
CA ALA A 565 -18.29 7.35 9.20
C ALA A 565 -18.30 7.09 7.69
N HIS A 566 -17.70 5.99 7.24
CA HIS A 566 -17.67 5.61 5.83
C HIS A 566 -19.06 5.15 5.33
N MET A 567 -19.82 4.40 6.13
CA MET A 567 -21.24 4.09 5.85
C MET A 567 -22.09 5.36 5.68
N VAL A 568 -21.93 6.33 6.59
CA VAL A 568 -22.65 7.62 6.52
C VAL A 568 -22.23 8.41 5.29
N ALA A 569 -20.94 8.44 4.97
CA ALA A 569 -20.45 9.12 3.77
C ALA A 569 -21.12 8.56 2.50
N ASN A 570 -21.03 7.24 2.31
CA ASN A 570 -21.56 6.59 1.11
C ASN A 570 -23.10 6.60 1.07
N GLY A 571 -23.77 6.54 2.22
CA GLY A 571 -25.22 6.71 2.33
C GLY A 571 -25.68 8.11 1.93
N CYS A 572 -24.96 9.16 2.34
CA CYS A 572 -25.25 10.54 1.93
C CYS A 572 -24.96 10.76 0.43
N ILE A 573 -23.88 10.19 -0.11
CA ILE A 573 -23.56 10.23 -1.55
C ILE A 573 -24.63 9.49 -2.36
N GLY A 574 -25.07 8.32 -1.90
CA GLY A 574 -26.14 7.54 -2.53
C GLY A 574 -27.51 8.23 -2.48
N LEU A 575 -27.84 8.89 -1.37
CA LEU A 575 -29.04 9.72 -1.26
C LEU A 575 -28.98 10.92 -2.22
N TRP A 576 -27.83 11.60 -2.32
CA TRP A 576 -27.62 12.70 -3.27
C TRP A 576 -27.78 12.25 -4.71
N ALA A 577 -27.18 11.13 -5.10
CA ALA A 577 -27.33 10.55 -6.44
C ALA A 577 -28.80 10.19 -6.74
N TRP A 578 -29.51 9.61 -5.76
CA TRP A 578 -30.93 9.27 -5.88
C TRP A 578 -31.82 10.51 -6.07
N THR A 579 -31.59 11.60 -5.31
CA THR A 579 -32.45 12.81 -5.39
C THR A 579 -32.14 13.72 -6.57
N THR A 580 -30.89 13.76 -7.04
CA THR A 580 -30.45 14.65 -8.13
C THR A 580 -30.33 13.96 -9.48
N GLY A 581 -30.35 12.62 -9.53
CA GLY A 581 -30.04 11.85 -10.73
C GLY A 581 -28.54 11.81 -11.08
N ALA A 582 -27.66 12.35 -10.22
CA ALA A 582 -26.21 12.39 -10.42
C ALA A 582 -25.54 11.02 -10.19
N TRP A 583 -25.97 9.98 -10.92
CA TRP A 583 -25.50 8.60 -10.78
C TRP A 583 -24.00 8.40 -11.06
N HIS A 584 -23.37 9.34 -11.78
CA HIS A 584 -21.94 9.34 -12.09
C HIS A 584 -21.04 9.57 -10.86
N ILE A 585 -21.60 9.92 -9.70
CA ILE A 585 -20.85 10.11 -8.44
C ILE A 585 -20.58 8.80 -7.66
N LEU A 586 -21.24 7.70 -8.02
CA LEU A 586 -21.46 6.50 -7.18
C LEU A 586 -20.56 5.30 -7.46
#